data_AF-A0A945X4F8-F1
#
_entry.id   AF-A0A945X4F8-F1
#
_cell.length_a   1.000
_cell.length_b   1.000
_cell.length_c   1.000
_cell.angle_alpha   90.00
_cell.angle_beta   90.00
_cell.angle_gamma   90.00
#
_symmetry.space_group_name_H-M   'P 1'
#
loop_
_entity.id
_entity.type
_entity.pdbx_description
1 polymer ?
#
loop_
_entity_poly.entity_id
_entity_poly.type
_entity_poly.pdbx_seq_one_letter_code
_entity_poly.pdbx_strand_id
1 'polypeptide(L)'
;MSIALTKLLGKMDAIIDGVSSRADHGFNTFPFGASMITDWNTYVAELARFFCHVECAILDSGGREVNLKFDFWRCCKLLQKDFGRNSDKAVFELVRTGYEGGMLKVLKSAARRMAEDYADKQILVLVSLYWERRSPNELFSDATEYIKQYGALLPEEFTEGAAARIRTNFFEVLKQHPHLMQRMRQIGR
;
A
#
# COMPACT_ATOMS: atom_id res chain seq x y z
N MET A 1 10.46 -15.26 21.29
CA MET A 1 10.49 -14.23 20.24
C MET A 1 11.30 -13.06 20.76
N SER A 2 12.35 -12.66 20.03
CA SER A 2 13.22 -11.58 20.42
C SER A 2 12.46 -10.25 20.56
N ILE A 3 12.94 -9.38 21.46
CA ILE A 3 12.33 -8.06 21.68
C ILE A 3 12.32 -7.25 20.39
N ALA A 4 13.38 -7.41 19.57
CA ALA A 4 13.50 -6.67 18.33
C ALA A 4 12.55 -7.17 17.24
N LEU A 5 12.39 -8.49 17.08
CA LEU A 5 11.40 -9.04 16.17
C LEU A 5 10.00 -8.60 16.58
N THR A 6 9.66 -8.73 17.87
CA THR A 6 8.36 -8.28 18.39
C THR A 6 8.10 -6.80 18.11
N LYS A 7 9.11 -5.95 18.32
CA LYS A 7 9.02 -4.50 18.04
C LYS A 7 8.90 -4.20 16.55
N LEU A 8 9.55 -4.99 15.69
CA LEU A 8 9.39 -4.88 14.23
C LEU A 8 7.94 -5.21 13.84
N LEU A 9 7.44 -6.39 14.22
CA LEU A 9 6.09 -6.85 13.86
C LEU A 9 5.04 -5.83 14.29
N GLY A 10 5.09 -5.37 15.55
CA GLY A 10 4.14 -4.38 16.06
C GLY A 10 4.19 -3.04 15.32
N LYS A 11 5.38 -2.60 14.85
CA LYS A 11 5.49 -1.39 14.01
C LYS A 11 4.90 -1.62 12.62
N MET A 12 5.15 -2.77 12.01
CA MET A 12 4.64 -3.06 10.67
C MET A 12 3.11 -3.19 10.65
N ASP A 13 2.52 -3.79 11.68
CA ASP A 13 1.06 -3.87 11.82
C ASP A 13 0.41 -2.48 11.92
N ALA A 14 1.05 -1.53 12.62
CA ALA A 14 0.55 -0.17 12.74
C ALA A 14 0.68 0.65 11.45
N ILE A 15 1.57 0.27 10.52
CA ILE A 15 1.77 0.99 9.26
C ILE A 15 0.53 0.90 8.38
N ILE A 16 -0.04 -0.29 8.19
CA ILE A 16 -1.18 -0.47 7.28
C ILE A 16 -2.36 0.42 7.70
N ASP A 17 -2.74 0.32 8.98
CA ASP A 17 -3.88 1.09 9.51
C ASP A 17 -3.58 2.60 9.50
N GLY A 18 -2.35 2.99 9.88
CA GLY A 18 -1.94 4.39 9.91
C GLY A 18 -1.87 5.05 8.52
N VAL A 19 -1.30 4.35 7.53
CA VAL A 19 -1.22 4.85 6.15
C VAL A 19 -2.61 4.91 5.52
N SER A 20 -3.44 3.88 5.73
CA SER A 20 -4.82 3.86 5.22
C SER A 20 -5.65 5.01 5.81
N SER A 21 -5.56 5.23 7.12
CA SER A 21 -6.26 6.35 7.77
C SER A 21 -5.84 7.72 7.23
N ARG A 22 -4.54 7.91 6.94
CA ARG A 22 -4.05 9.16 6.35
C ARG A 22 -4.49 9.33 4.89
N ALA A 23 -4.51 8.25 4.11
CA ALA A 23 -5.03 8.26 2.76
C ALA A 23 -6.52 8.60 2.72
N ASP A 24 -7.32 8.01 3.62
CA ASP A 24 -8.75 8.32 3.78
C ASP A 24 -8.96 9.77 4.18
N HIS A 25 -8.14 10.30 5.10
CA HIS A 25 -8.17 11.72 5.43
C HIS A 25 -7.87 12.60 4.22
N GLY A 26 -6.83 12.27 3.45
CA GLY A 26 -6.51 12.97 2.19
C GLY A 26 -7.66 12.93 1.19
N PHE A 27 -8.29 11.76 1.02
CA PHE A 27 -9.44 11.59 0.15
C PHE A 27 -10.64 12.45 0.60
N ASN A 28 -10.97 12.43 1.89
CA ASN A 28 -12.13 13.13 2.44
C ASN A 28 -11.97 14.66 2.50
N THR A 29 -10.73 15.14 2.54
CA THR A 29 -10.42 16.59 2.59
C THR A 29 -10.13 17.18 1.21
N PHE A 30 -10.07 16.37 0.16
CA PHE A 30 -9.76 16.85 -1.18
C PHE A 30 -10.91 17.74 -1.72
N PRO A 31 -10.63 18.99 -2.13
CA PRO A 31 -11.65 19.87 -2.67
C PRO A 31 -11.97 19.51 -4.12
N PHE A 32 -13.14 18.91 -4.33
CA PHE A 32 -13.64 18.57 -5.67
C PHE A 32 -14.00 19.83 -6.47
N GLY A 33 -13.33 20.03 -7.61
CA GLY A 33 -13.52 21.22 -8.46
C GLY A 33 -14.74 21.16 -9.39
N ALA A 34 -15.16 19.97 -9.85
CA ALA A 34 -16.28 19.81 -10.78
C ALA A 34 -16.95 18.43 -10.65
N SER A 35 -18.27 18.37 -10.83
CA SER A 35 -19.06 17.14 -10.80
C SER A 35 -18.98 16.31 -12.09
N MET A 36 -18.57 16.92 -13.20
CA MET A 36 -18.42 16.26 -14.50
C MET A 36 -17.21 16.82 -15.24
N ILE A 37 -16.24 15.95 -15.53
CA ILE A 37 -15.01 16.32 -16.24
C ILE A 37 -15.12 15.75 -17.65
N THR A 38 -15.28 16.63 -18.65
CA THR A 38 -15.50 16.21 -20.04
C THR A 38 -14.28 16.36 -20.93
N ASP A 39 -13.28 17.14 -20.50
CA ASP A 39 -12.06 17.37 -21.25
C ASP A 39 -10.84 16.69 -20.60
N TRP A 40 -9.91 16.28 -21.45
CA TRP A 40 -8.72 15.54 -21.04
C TRP A 40 -7.79 16.34 -20.13
N ASN A 41 -7.67 17.65 -20.35
CA ASN A 41 -6.72 18.49 -19.61
C ASN A 41 -7.17 18.67 -18.16
N THR A 42 -8.46 18.93 -17.94
CA THR A 42 -9.06 18.99 -16.60
C THR A 42 -8.95 17.64 -15.90
N TYR A 43 -9.16 16.53 -16.60
CA TYR A 43 -8.99 15.18 -16.04
C TYR A 43 -7.55 14.94 -15.55
N VAL A 44 -6.56 15.27 -16.39
CA VAL A 44 -5.13 15.17 -16.02
C VAL A 44 -4.82 16.05 -14.81
N ALA A 45 -5.32 17.30 -14.80
CA ALA A 45 -5.09 18.24 -13.72
C ALA A 45 -5.70 17.78 -12.39
N GLU A 46 -6.93 17.29 -12.41
CA GLU A 46 -7.61 16.80 -11.22
C GLU A 46 -6.96 15.55 -10.64
N LEU A 47 -6.59 14.58 -11.48
CA LEU A 47 -5.88 13.39 -10.99
C LEU A 47 -4.49 13.71 -10.43
N ALA A 48 -3.75 14.62 -11.07
CA ALA A 48 -2.45 15.06 -10.57
C ALA A 48 -2.57 15.78 -9.22
N ARG A 49 -3.52 16.72 -9.10
CA ARG A 49 -3.81 17.44 -7.85
C ARG A 49 -4.22 16.47 -6.75
N PHE A 50 -5.13 15.55 -7.06
CA PHE A 50 -5.60 14.54 -6.11
C PHE A 50 -4.46 13.67 -5.62
N PHE A 51 -3.65 13.14 -6.54
CA PHE A 51 -2.50 12.32 -6.19
C PHE A 51 -1.52 13.07 -5.28
N CYS A 52 -1.17 14.31 -5.63
CA CYS A 52 -0.31 15.15 -4.80
C CYS A 52 -0.90 15.38 -3.39
N HIS A 53 -2.19 15.72 -3.32
CA HIS A 53 -2.89 15.97 -2.06
C HIS A 53 -2.92 14.76 -1.14
N VAL A 54 -3.32 13.59 -1.66
CA VAL A 54 -3.35 12.34 -0.88
C VAL A 54 -1.95 11.90 -0.47
N GLU A 55 -0.95 12.10 -1.34
CA GLU A 55 0.43 11.78 -1.01
C GLU A 55 0.95 12.65 0.14
N CYS A 56 0.67 13.96 0.11
CA CYS A 56 1.01 14.86 1.22
C CYS A 56 0.35 14.41 2.53
N ALA A 57 -0.93 14.02 2.49
CA ALA A 57 -1.61 13.49 3.66
C ALA A 57 -0.96 12.19 4.16
N ILE A 58 -0.63 11.24 3.28
CA ILE A 58 0.03 9.97 3.65
C ILE A 58 1.41 10.20 4.28
N LEU A 59 2.18 11.13 3.72
CA LEU A 59 3.54 11.45 4.16
C LEU A 59 3.59 12.45 5.31
N ASP A 60 2.44 12.98 5.74
CA ASP A 60 2.35 14.07 6.72
C ASP A 60 3.26 15.25 6.34
N SER A 61 3.31 15.56 5.04
CA SER A 61 4.03 16.72 4.53
C SER A 61 3.05 17.87 4.34
N GLY A 62 3.41 19.07 4.80
CA GLY A 62 2.57 20.27 4.79
C GLY A 62 2.22 20.85 3.41
N GLY A 63 2.18 20.00 2.37
CA GLY A 63 1.92 20.36 0.98
C GLY A 63 3.18 20.38 0.13
N ARG A 64 3.00 20.12 -1.17
CA ARG A 64 4.00 20.36 -2.21
C ARG A 64 3.33 20.85 -3.49
N GLU A 65 4.10 21.47 -4.37
CA GLU A 65 3.62 21.85 -5.69
C GLU A 65 3.24 20.63 -6.54
N VAL A 66 2.16 20.77 -7.30
CA VAL A 66 1.67 19.71 -8.20
C VAL A 66 2.50 19.71 -9.47
N ASN A 67 3.09 18.58 -9.79
CA ASN A 67 3.73 18.36 -11.09
C ASN A 67 2.78 17.54 -11.96
N LEU A 68 2.04 18.23 -12.84
CA LEU A 68 0.99 17.63 -13.66
C LEU A 68 1.42 16.36 -14.38
N LYS A 69 2.61 16.36 -14.99
CA LYS A 69 3.12 15.21 -15.75
C LYS A 69 3.51 14.05 -14.83
N PHE A 70 4.26 14.34 -13.78
CA PHE A 70 4.78 13.32 -12.87
C PHE A 70 3.67 12.69 -12.03
N ASP A 71 2.81 13.52 -11.42
CA ASP A 71 1.76 13.08 -10.51
C ASP A 71 0.65 12.32 -11.25
N PHE A 72 0.24 12.82 -12.42
CA PHE A 72 -0.70 12.10 -13.28
C PHE A 72 -0.16 10.72 -13.68
N TRP A 73 1.10 10.64 -14.13
CA TRP A 73 1.68 9.38 -14.54
C TRP A 73 1.73 8.36 -13.41
N ARG A 74 2.11 8.79 -12.19
CA ARG A 74 2.11 7.92 -11.00
C ARG A 74 0.70 7.46 -10.64
N CYS A 75 -0.28 8.35 -10.69
CA CYS A 75 -1.68 8.01 -10.46
C CYS A 75 -2.17 6.95 -11.47
N CYS A 76 -1.91 7.17 -12.76
CA CYS A 76 -2.24 6.20 -13.82
C CYS A 76 -1.57 4.84 -13.59
N LYS A 77 -0.29 4.81 -13.20
CA LYS A 77 0.41 3.56 -12.88
C LYS A 77 -0.24 2.77 -11.75
N LEU A 78 -0.77 3.44 -10.72
CA LEU A 78 -1.52 2.77 -9.66
C LEU A 78 -2.87 2.25 -10.17
N LEU A 79 -3.59 3.06 -10.96
CA LEU A 79 -4.89 2.71 -11.52
C LEU A 79 -4.82 1.53 -12.51
N GLN A 80 -3.66 1.25 -13.13
CA GLN A 80 -3.48 0.06 -13.97
C GLN A 80 -3.79 -1.25 -13.23
N LYS A 81 -3.65 -1.30 -11.90
CA LYS A 81 -3.98 -2.48 -11.09
C LYS A 81 -5.49 -2.75 -11.01
N ASP A 82 -6.32 -1.72 -11.18
CA ASP A 82 -7.79 -1.82 -11.09
C ASP A 82 -8.47 -1.78 -12.47
N PHE A 83 -7.89 -1.03 -13.42
CA PHE A 83 -8.52 -0.71 -14.71
C PHE A 83 -7.73 -1.24 -15.92
N GLY A 84 -6.64 -1.99 -15.70
CA GLY A 84 -5.85 -2.63 -16.75
C GLY A 84 -4.85 -1.71 -17.47
N ARG A 85 -4.19 -2.23 -18.50
CA ARG A 85 -2.99 -1.62 -19.13
C ARG A 85 -3.21 -0.24 -19.77
N ASN A 86 -4.43 0.03 -20.25
CA ASN A 86 -4.84 1.29 -20.87
C ASN A 86 -5.74 2.12 -19.93
N SER A 87 -5.41 2.10 -18.65
CA SER A 87 -6.24 2.70 -17.60
C SER A 87 -6.48 4.18 -17.83
N ASP A 88 -5.53 4.95 -18.37
CA ASP A 88 -5.68 6.38 -18.59
C ASP A 88 -6.89 6.75 -19.47
N LYS A 89 -7.07 6.06 -20.61
CA LYS A 89 -8.22 6.24 -21.52
C LYS A 89 -9.50 5.62 -20.99
N ALA A 90 -9.41 4.41 -20.43
CA ALA A 90 -10.58 3.71 -19.89
C ALA A 90 -11.19 4.48 -18.70
N VAL A 91 -10.33 4.98 -17.81
CA VAL A 91 -10.71 5.79 -16.66
C VAL A 91 -11.25 7.14 -17.12
N PHE A 92 -10.63 7.79 -18.11
CA PHE A 92 -11.18 9.03 -18.66
C PHE A 92 -12.60 8.84 -19.20
N GLU A 93 -12.87 7.76 -19.92
CA GLU A 93 -14.23 7.47 -20.41
C GLU A 93 -15.23 7.22 -19.26
N LEU A 94 -14.82 6.53 -18.19
CA LEU A 94 -15.64 6.38 -16.98
C LEU A 94 -15.94 7.73 -16.33
N VAL A 95 -14.93 8.60 -16.20
CA VAL A 95 -15.08 9.95 -15.65
C VAL A 95 -16.00 10.81 -16.52
N ARG A 96 -15.79 10.79 -17.83
CA ARG A 96 -16.52 11.58 -18.82
C ARG A 96 -17.99 11.20 -18.89
N THR A 97 -18.30 9.90 -18.78
CA THR A 97 -19.68 9.39 -18.85
C THR A 97 -20.38 9.39 -17.49
N GLY A 98 -19.63 9.45 -16.39
CA GLY A 98 -20.16 9.29 -15.03
C GLY A 98 -20.62 7.86 -14.70
N TYR A 99 -20.40 6.89 -15.60
CA TYR A 99 -20.82 5.51 -15.44
C TYR A 99 -20.15 4.87 -14.21
N GLU A 100 -20.89 4.02 -13.49
CA GLU A 100 -20.42 3.32 -12.28
C GLU A 100 -19.74 4.22 -11.22
N GLY A 101 -20.20 5.46 -11.06
CA GLY A 101 -19.67 6.38 -10.05
C GLY A 101 -18.48 7.24 -10.52
N GLY A 102 -18.12 7.18 -11.80
CA GLY A 102 -17.26 8.14 -12.50
C GLY A 102 -15.99 8.52 -11.72
N MET A 103 -15.75 9.83 -11.59
CA MET A 103 -14.57 10.36 -10.91
C MET A 103 -14.44 9.89 -9.46
N LEU A 104 -15.54 9.77 -8.73
CA LEU A 104 -15.49 9.36 -7.33
C LEU A 104 -14.95 7.93 -7.17
N LYS A 105 -15.40 6.99 -8.02
CA LYS A 105 -14.89 5.61 -8.04
C LYS A 105 -13.39 5.58 -8.32
N VAL A 106 -12.96 6.38 -9.29
CA VAL A 106 -11.56 6.48 -9.71
C VAL A 106 -10.68 7.01 -8.58
N LEU A 107 -11.10 8.09 -7.92
CA LEU A 107 -10.35 8.68 -6.82
C LEU A 107 -10.28 7.76 -5.59
N LYS A 108 -11.38 7.06 -5.28
CA LYS A 108 -11.38 6.03 -4.22
C LYS A 108 -10.39 4.91 -4.52
N SER A 109 -10.40 4.41 -5.75
CA SER A 109 -9.42 3.42 -6.22
C SER A 109 -7.99 3.94 -6.12
N ALA A 110 -7.74 5.17 -6.56
CA ALA A 110 -6.43 5.79 -6.48
C ALA A 110 -5.94 5.92 -5.02
N ALA A 111 -6.74 6.48 -4.11
CA ALA A 111 -6.37 6.61 -2.69
C ALA A 111 -6.05 5.26 -2.04
N ARG A 112 -6.89 4.25 -2.27
CA ARG A 112 -6.64 2.88 -1.77
C ARG A 112 -5.32 2.33 -2.31
N ARG A 113 -5.07 2.43 -3.61
CA ARG A 113 -3.83 1.94 -4.23
C ARG A 113 -2.60 2.71 -3.77
N MET A 114 -2.74 4.01 -3.48
CA MET A 114 -1.69 4.81 -2.87
C MET A 114 -1.38 4.33 -1.45
N ALA A 115 -2.42 4.08 -0.64
CA ALA A 115 -2.25 3.58 0.71
C ALA A 115 -1.49 2.24 0.73
N GLU A 116 -1.89 1.30 -0.13
CA GLU A 116 -1.22 0.00 -0.31
C GLU A 116 0.26 0.19 -0.70
N ASP A 117 0.55 0.97 -1.74
CA ASP A 117 1.91 1.19 -2.26
C ASP A 117 2.83 1.87 -1.22
N TYR A 118 2.31 2.85 -0.48
CA TYR A 118 3.06 3.53 0.57
C TYR A 118 3.28 2.66 1.81
N ALA A 119 2.28 1.87 2.22
CA ALA A 119 2.43 0.91 3.30
C ALA A 119 3.51 -0.13 2.97
N ASP A 120 3.46 -0.71 1.76
CA ASP A 120 4.45 -1.67 1.29
C ASP A 120 5.89 -1.10 1.30
N LYS A 121 6.05 0.14 0.86
CA LYS A 121 7.34 0.84 0.88
C LYS A 121 7.86 1.06 2.30
N GLN A 122 7.00 1.50 3.23
CA GLN A 122 7.40 1.70 4.62
C GLN A 122 7.76 0.39 5.31
N ILE A 123 6.98 -0.68 5.06
CA ILE A 123 7.26 -2.03 5.55
C ILE A 123 8.62 -2.50 5.01
N LEU A 124 8.85 -2.37 3.70
CA LEU A 124 10.13 -2.75 3.08
C LEU A 124 11.31 -2.05 3.76
N VAL A 125 11.22 -0.72 3.97
CA VAL A 125 12.29 0.02 4.65
C VAL A 125 12.52 -0.49 6.07
N LEU A 126 11.47 -0.76 6.84
CA LEU A 126 11.62 -1.30 8.20
C LEU A 126 12.25 -2.70 8.22
N VAL A 127 11.83 -3.58 7.30
CA VAL A 127 12.38 -4.93 7.19
C VAL A 127 13.85 -4.87 6.75
N SER A 128 14.21 -4.02 5.79
CA SER A 128 15.60 -3.82 5.39
C SER A 128 16.47 -3.32 6.54
N LEU A 129 16.02 -2.29 7.27
CA LEU A 129 16.74 -1.77 8.43
C LEU A 129 16.89 -2.81 9.55
N TYR A 130 15.88 -3.68 9.73
CA TYR A 130 15.97 -4.79 10.66
C TYR A 130 17.03 -5.81 10.21
N TRP A 131 16.97 -6.19 8.93
CA TRP A 131 17.84 -7.20 8.33
C TRP A 131 19.31 -6.79 8.37
N GLU A 132 19.63 -5.55 8.00
CA GLU A 132 20.98 -5.00 7.98
C GLU A 132 21.65 -4.93 9.37
N ARG A 133 20.84 -4.89 10.44
CA ARG A 133 21.33 -4.78 11.82
C ARG A 133 21.51 -6.14 12.51
N ARG A 134 21.24 -7.24 11.82
CA ARG A 134 21.25 -8.59 12.38
C ARG A 134 22.35 -9.44 11.75
N SER A 135 23.02 -10.22 12.57
CA SER A 135 23.88 -11.29 12.10
C SER A 135 23.06 -12.47 11.54
N PRO A 136 23.64 -13.31 10.67
CA PRO A 136 22.96 -14.49 10.14
C PRO A 136 22.41 -15.43 11.24
N ASN A 137 23.12 -15.58 12.36
CA ASN A 137 22.69 -16.42 13.48
C ASN A 137 21.46 -15.85 14.19
N GLU A 138 21.40 -14.53 14.37
CA GLU A 138 20.23 -13.87 14.95
C GLU A 138 19.03 -14.00 14.02
N LEU A 139 19.20 -13.76 12.71
CA LEU A 139 18.12 -13.94 11.73
C LEU A 139 17.58 -15.37 11.72
N PHE A 140 18.45 -16.38 11.84
CA PHE A 140 18.04 -17.78 11.92
C PHE A 140 17.25 -18.07 13.20
N SER A 141 17.68 -17.51 14.34
CA SER A 141 16.98 -17.63 15.61
C SER A 141 15.60 -16.95 15.53
N ASP A 142 15.55 -15.71 15.06
CA ASP A 142 14.32 -14.94 14.88
C ASP A 142 13.33 -15.65 13.95
N ALA A 143 13.79 -16.21 12.83
CA ALA A 143 12.96 -16.97 11.91
C ALA A 143 12.37 -18.22 12.59
N THR A 144 13.16 -18.91 13.42
CA THR A 144 12.69 -20.09 14.16
C THR A 144 11.60 -19.71 15.17
N GLU A 145 11.80 -18.62 15.90
CA GLU A 145 10.80 -18.11 16.84
C GLU A 145 9.53 -17.62 16.14
N TYR A 146 9.68 -16.95 15.01
CA TYR A 146 8.55 -16.51 14.18
C TYR A 146 7.72 -17.70 13.69
N ILE A 147 8.36 -18.75 13.14
CA ILE A 147 7.68 -19.96 12.68
C ILE A 147 6.96 -20.65 13.84
N LYS A 148 7.58 -20.71 15.02
CA LYS A 148 6.95 -21.31 16.20
C LYS A 148 5.63 -20.61 16.57
N GLN A 149 5.57 -19.29 16.39
CA GLN A 149 4.41 -18.49 16.80
C GLN A 149 3.36 -18.32 15.69
N TYR A 150 3.81 -18.12 14.45
CA TYR A 150 2.95 -17.75 13.31
C TYR A 150 2.94 -18.80 12.20
N GLY A 151 3.69 -19.90 12.32
CA GLY A 151 3.87 -20.88 11.25
C GLY A 151 2.57 -21.53 10.78
N ALA A 152 1.59 -21.71 11.68
CA ALA A 152 0.26 -22.23 11.34
C ALA A 152 -0.59 -21.26 10.49
N LEU A 153 -0.18 -19.99 10.41
CA LEU A 153 -0.90 -18.93 9.71
C LEU A 153 -0.27 -18.60 8.34
N LEU A 154 0.86 -19.23 8.02
CA LEU A 154 1.55 -19.00 6.77
C LEU A 154 0.87 -19.77 5.64
N PRO A 155 0.68 -19.14 4.46
CA PRO A 155 0.15 -19.82 3.28
C PRO A 155 0.97 -21.05 2.90
N GLU A 156 0.32 -22.03 2.25
CA GLU A 156 0.97 -23.26 1.79
C GLU A 156 2.16 -23.00 0.87
N GLU A 157 2.15 -21.89 0.12
CA GLU A 157 3.26 -21.46 -0.73
C GLU A 157 4.57 -21.23 0.06
N PHE A 158 4.47 -20.96 1.36
CA PHE A 158 5.60 -20.83 2.27
C PHE A 158 5.85 -22.10 3.10
N THR A 159 4.90 -23.03 3.19
CA THR A 159 4.97 -24.21 4.07
C THR A 159 5.19 -25.54 3.35
N GLU A 160 4.90 -25.66 2.04
CA GLU A 160 5.27 -26.81 1.22
C GLU A 160 6.81 -26.89 1.10
N GLY A 161 7.42 -27.84 1.83
CA GLY A 161 8.87 -28.00 1.92
C GLY A 161 9.50 -27.53 3.25
N ALA A 162 8.68 -27.35 4.29
CA ALA A 162 9.06 -27.20 5.71
C ALA A 162 9.76 -25.88 6.09
N ALA A 163 9.81 -25.64 7.41
CA ALA A 163 10.44 -24.50 8.10
C ALA A 163 11.83 -24.07 7.59
N ALA A 164 12.54 -24.92 6.84
CA ALA A 164 13.76 -24.55 6.13
C ALA A 164 13.52 -23.48 5.04
N ARG A 165 12.48 -23.59 4.21
CA ARG A 165 12.17 -22.60 3.16
C ARG A 165 11.77 -21.24 3.74
N ILE A 166 11.01 -21.24 4.83
CA ILE A 166 10.65 -20.01 5.56
C ILE A 166 11.90 -19.31 6.10
N ARG A 167 12.89 -20.09 6.59
CA ARG A 167 14.17 -19.53 7.05
C ARG A 167 14.98 -18.93 5.91
N THR A 168 15.00 -19.57 4.74
CA THR A 168 15.69 -19.03 3.55
C THR A 168 15.00 -17.77 3.00
N ASN A 169 13.68 -17.69 3.10
CA ASN A 169 12.87 -16.57 2.58
C ASN A 169 12.36 -15.65 3.69
N PHE A 170 13.01 -15.62 4.86
CA PHE A 170 12.47 -14.95 6.04
C PHE A 170 12.23 -13.45 5.81
N PHE A 171 13.07 -12.81 4.99
CA PHE A 171 12.89 -11.42 4.57
C PHE A 171 11.53 -11.17 3.89
N GLU A 172 11.17 -12.02 2.92
CA GLU A 172 9.88 -11.92 2.21
C GLU A 172 8.70 -12.25 3.13
N VAL A 173 8.89 -13.20 4.05
CA VAL A 173 7.88 -13.56 5.05
C VAL A 173 7.58 -12.38 5.97
N LEU A 174 8.60 -11.65 6.43
CA LEU A 174 8.43 -10.44 7.25
C LEU A 174 7.68 -9.35 6.49
N LYS A 175 7.96 -9.15 5.19
CA LYS A 175 7.24 -8.17 4.35
C LYS A 175 5.75 -8.51 4.21
N GLN A 176 5.41 -9.79 4.18
CA GLN A 176 4.01 -10.24 4.04
C GLN A 176 3.26 -10.34 5.37
N HIS A 177 3.95 -10.30 6.51
CA HIS A 177 3.34 -10.44 7.83
C HIS A 177 2.14 -9.50 8.06
N PRO A 178 2.23 -8.18 7.81
CA PRO A 178 1.14 -7.27 8.13
C PRO A 178 -0.11 -7.54 7.28
N HIS A 179 0.08 -7.92 6.01
CA HIS A 179 -1.00 -8.30 5.10
C HIS A 179 -1.68 -9.61 5.51
N LEU A 180 -0.92 -10.58 6.05
CA LEU A 180 -1.47 -11.80 6.63
C LEU A 180 -2.33 -11.47 7.85
N MET A 181 -1.82 -10.64 8.76
CA MET A 181 -2.55 -10.24 9.96
C MET A 181 -3.82 -9.46 9.63
N GLN A 182 -3.76 -8.55 8.64
CA GLN A 182 -4.93 -7.81 8.19
C GLN A 182 -6.02 -8.72 7.62
N ARG A 183 -5.65 -9.68 6.74
CA ARG A 183 -6.61 -10.65 6.18
C ARG A 183 -7.28 -11.48 7.27
N MET A 184 -6.52 -11.91 8.28
CA MET A 184 -7.09 -12.64 9.41
C MET A 184 -8.09 -11.81 10.23
N ARG A 185 -7.78 -10.54 10.49
CA ARG A 185 -8.72 -9.62 11.18
C ARG A 185 -10.01 -9.40 10.38
N GLN A 186 -9.97 -9.49 9.06
CA GLN A 186 -11.14 -9.35 8.20
C GLN A 186 -12.01 -10.61 8.14
N ILE A 187 -11.42 -11.82 8.25
CA ILE A 187 -12.18 -13.09 8.27
C ILE A 187 -12.92 -13.30 9.59
N GLY A 188 -12.40 -12.75 10.70
CA GLY A 188 -13.03 -12.84 12.02
C GLY A 188 -14.12 -11.80 12.31
N ARG A 189 -14.49 -10.96 11.33
CA ARG A 189 -15.59 -9.99 11.39
C ARG A 189 -16.76 -10.46 10.55
#